data_AF-C8V6K2-F1
#
_entry.id   AF-C8V6K2-F1
#
_cell.length_a   1.000
_cell.length_b   1.000
_cell.length_c   1.000
_cell.angle_alpha   90.00
_cell.angle_beta   90.00
_cell.angle_gamma   90.00
#
_symmetry.space_group_name_H-M   'P 1'
#
loop_
_entity.id
_entity.type
_entity.pdbx_description
1 polymer ?
#
loop_
_entity_poly.entity_id
_entity_poly.type
_entity_poly.pdbx_seq_one_letter_code
_entity_poly.pdbx_strand_id
1 'polypeptide(L)'
;MDIDLRDYGGTLLEEVMRHDHQGTVKFHTDLGPIRKFWQAMRLARCLESAGAEDSEITLDDGRVFEGDLLVGADGLHSIVRTKIAPNAPSPTPADKSCFRWLLSASDIRASETTKHVVRRGALMEWAEGGKARLVMYPCSNNEVLNLVAFMPTAKVGKLGEGIVPLFRMCAHADQRRAGYEAAGNKGILINGFEDFCPAVRELVERAGDDLKVWQLYDMEALPRYVMERAALIGDAAHPFQPYLGQGGAMAIEDAVSLAVLLPMGTTVNDIPSRLKLYENTRRPRVELTLHYTALNARNEDQECTDPKTAAEMARIMGQIGAHNEVANSTAVLREALTRSASGPAEANGAALDITQLAAPSGQV
;
A
#
# COMPACT_ATOMS: atom_id res chain seq x y z
N MET A 1 -2.79 -21.16 20.58
CA MET A 1 -2.07 -21.07 19.30
C MET A 1 -0.76 -20.38 19.64
N ASP A 2 0.36 -21.08 19.54
CA ASP A 2 1.70 -20.48 19.66
C ASP A 2 1.97 -19.72 18.37
N ILE A 3 1.87 -18.39 18.41
CA ILE A 3 2.18 -17.55 17.26
C ILE A 3 3.49 -16.82 17.56
N ASP A 4 4.48 -16.99 16.69
CA ASP A 4 5.79 -16.38 16.81
C ASP A 4 5.72 -14.90 16.40
N LEU A 5 6.10 -14.01 17.33
CA LEU A 5 6.09 -12.56 17.13
C LEU A 5 7.02 -12.09 15.99
N ARG A 6 7.96 -12.93 15.53
CA ARG A 6 8.90 -12.61 14.46
C ARG A 6 8.29 -12.71 13.05
N ASP A 7 7.15 -13.38 12.90
CA ASP A 7 6.47 -13.55 11.61
C ASP A 7 5.74 -12.29 11.14
N TYR A 8 5.60 -11.28 12.00
CA TYR A 8 4.85 -10.05 11.72
C TYR A 8 5.73 -9.00 11.04
N GLY A 9 5.97 -9.15 9.74
CA GLY A 9 6.79 -8.24 8.93
C GLY A 9 6.12 -7.59 7.71
N GLY A 10 4.90 -8.00 7.34
CA GLY A 10 4.22 -7.50 6.14
C GLY A 10 2.70 -7.61 6.26
N THR A 11 2.00 -6.91 5.38
CA THR A 11 0.54 -6.90 5.27
C THR A 11 -0.03 -8.31 5.43
N LEU A 12 -0.99 -8.44 6.34
CA LEU A 12 -1.81 -9.64 6.53
C LEU A 12 -2.45 -10.05 5.20
N LEU A 13 -1.92 -11.10 4.58
CA LEU A 13 -2.72 -12.07 3.84
C LEU A 13 -2.81 -13.29 4.75
N GLU A 14 -3.71 -13.20 5.73
CA GLU A 14 -4.07 -14.34 6.60
C GLU A 14 -4.75 -15.45 5.78
N GLU A 15 -5.35 -15.10 4.64
CA GLU A 15 -6.06 -16.01 3.75
C GLU A 15 -5.85 -15.62 2.28
N VAL A 16 -5.41 -16.58 1.46
CA VAL A 16 -5.56 -16.50 0.00
C VAL A 16 -6.73 -17.42 -0.37
N MET A 17 -7.91 -16.85 -0.61
CA MET A 17 -9.02 -17.59 -1.18
C MET A 17 -8.75 -17.81 -2.65
N ARG A 18 -8.49 -19.07 -3.04
CA ARG A 18 -8.40 -19.45 -4.45
C ARG A 18 -9.72 -20.06 -4.86
N HIS A 19 -10.45 -19.36 -5.73
CA HIS A 19 -11.59 -19.91 -6.44
C HIS A 19 -11.07 -20.71 -7.63
N ASP A 20 -11.38 -22.00 -7.72
CA ASP A 20 -11.36 -22.67 -9.02
C ASP A 20 -12.60 -22.27 -9.83
N HIS A 21 -12.60 -22.55 -11.14
CA HIS A 21 -13.70 -22.27 -12.07
C HIS A 21 -15.05 -22.93 -11.69
N GLN A 22 -15.07 -23.71 -10.60
CA GLN A 22 -16.25 -24.39 -10.04
C GLN A 22 -16.70 -23.77 -8.70
N GLY A 23 -16.04 -22.71 -8.22
CA GLY A 23 -16.40 -21.98 -7.00
C GLY A 23 -15.93 -22.64 -5.71
N THR A 24 -15.05 -23.64 -5.76
CA THR A 24 -14.52 -24.29 -4.56
C THR A 24 -13.47 -23.38 -3.91
N VAL A 25 -13.70 -22.95 -2.67
CA VAL A 25 -12.72 -22.18 -1.89
C VAL A 25 -11.72 -23.16 -1.28
N LYS A 26 -10.45 -23.08 -1.69
CA LYS A 26 -9.34 -23.79 -1.04
C LYS A 26 -8.60 -22.84 -0.10
N PHE A 27 -8.58 -23.19 1.18
CA PHE A 27 -7.82 -22.48 2.20
C PHE A 27 -6.37 -22.98 2.23
N HIS A 28 -5.41 -22.08 2.01
CA HIS A 28 -3.98 -22.41 2.08
C HIS A 28 -3.39 -21.87 3.38
N THR A 29 -3.08 -22.78 4.32
CA THR A 29 -2.42 -22.46 5.60
C THR A 29 -0.90 -22.49 5.52
N ASP A 30 -0.33 -23.17 4.52
CA ASP A 30 1.09 -23.13 4.18
C ASP A 30 1.31 -22.31 2.90
N LEU A 31 1.77 -21.07 3.09
CA LEU A 31 2.09 -20.15 2.01
C LEU A 31 3.52 -20.34 1.48
N GLY A 32 4.34 -21.22 2.06
CA GLY A 32 5.74 -21.43 1.65
C GLY A 32 5.92 -21.78 0.16
N PRO A 33 5.17 -22.75 -0.39
CA PRO A 33 5.19 -23.09 -1.81
C PRO A 33 4.67 -21.96 -2.71
N ILE A 34 3.65 -21.23 -2.25
CA ILE A 34 3.07 -20.08 -2.97
C ILE A 34 4.12 -18.95 -3.01
N ARG A 35 4.74 -18.60 -1.88
CA ARG A 35 5.81 -17.60 -1.81
C ARG A 35 6.99 -17.94 -2.72
N LYS A 36 7.41 -19.22 -2.77
CA LYS A 36 8.45 -19.68 -3.71
C LYS A 36 8.04 -19.53 -5.18
N PHE A 37 6.78 -19.78 -5.51
CA PHE A 37 6.23 -19.57 -6.85
C PHE A 37 6.20 -18.08 -7.24
N TRP A 38 5.85 -17.18 -6.32
CA TRP A 38 5.84 -15.73 -6.54
C TRP A 38 7.25 -15.12 -6.63
N GLN A 39 8.23 -15.68 -5.92
CA GLN A 39 9.63 -15.22 -5.98
C GLN A 39 10.33 -15.50 -7.32
N ALA A 40 9.76 -16.37 -8.17
CA ALA A 40 10.27 -16.73 -9.50
C ALA A 40 9.62 -15.92 -10.65
N MET A 41 8.87 -14.86 -10.36
CA MET A 41 8.30 -14.01 -11.41
C MET A 41 9.20 -12.79 -11.60
N ARG A 42 10.11 -12.86 -12.59
CA ARG A 42 11.11 -11.79 -12.77
C ARG A 42 11.31 -11.20 -14.13
N LEU A 43 10.42 -11.47 -15.08
CA LEU A 43 10.25 -10.61 -16.24
C LEU A 43 8.75 -10.49 -16.50
N ALA A 44 8.31 -9.31 -16.92
CA ALA A 44 7.04 -9.15 -17.61
C ALA A 44 7.40 -8.40 -18.88
N ARG A 45 7.52 -9.14 -19.98
CA ARG A 45 7.52 -8.54 -21.31
C ARG A 45 6.09 -8.53 -21.79
N CYS A 46 5.41 -7.41 -21.62
CA CYS A 46 4.27 -7.09 -22.48
C CYS A 46 4.89 -6.83 -23.85
N LEU A 47 4.80 -7.79 -24.77
CA LEU A 47 5.22 -7.59 -26.14
C LEU A 47 4.23 -6.61 -26.77
N GLU A 48 4.73 -5.47 -27.25
CA GLU A 48 4.02 -4.70 -28.28
C GLU A 48 4.12 -5.51 -29.57
N SER A 49 3.23 -6.50 -29.76
CA SER A 49 2.96 -6.96 -31.11
C SER A 49 1.93 -6.00 -31.71
N ALA A 50 2.38 -5.26 -32.72
CA ALA A 50 1.53 -4.45 -33.56
C ALA A 50 0.34 -5.28 -34.07
N GLY A 51 -0.85 -5.02 -33.54
CA GLY A 51 -2.08 -5.72 -33.89
C GLY A 51 -2.37 -6.90 -32.98
N ALA A 52 -3.21 -6.65 -31.97
CA ALA A 52 -4.22 -7.55 -31.41
C ALA A 52 -3.83 -9.03 -31.13
N GLU A 53 -3.83 -9.48 -29.86
CA GLU A 53 -4.98 -10.26 -29.34
C GLU A 53 -4.80 -10.85 -27.92
N ASP A 54 -3.61 -10.94 -27.30
CA ASP A 54 -3.47 -11.58 -25.98
C ASP A 54 -2.53 -10.85 -25.01
N SER A 55 -2.81 -10.94 -23.69
CA SER A 55 -1.88 -10.46 -22.66
C SER A 55 -0.90 -11.58 -22.30
N GLU A 56 0.39 -11.38 -22.57
CA GLU A 56 1.44 -12.37 -22.32
C GLU A 56 2.34 -11.96 -21.14
N ILE A 57 2.73 -12.94 -20.30
CA ILE A 57 3.81 -12.81 -19.30
C ILE A 57 4.85 -13.90 -19.54
N THR A 58 6.12 -13.51 -19.66
CA THR A 58 7.27 -14.43 -19.65
C THR A 58 8.01 -14.39 -18.32
N LEU A 59 8.05 -15.49 -17.58
CA LEU A 59 8.78 -15.62 -16.31
C LEU A 59 10.31 -15.64 -16.52
N ASP A 60 11.08 -15.55 -15.43
CA ASP A 60 12.55 -15.55 -15.50
C ASP A 60 13.15 -16.90 -15.91
N ASP A 61 12.43 -17.99 -15.65
CA ASP A 61 12.73 -19.34 -16.11
C ASP A 61 12.31 -19.62 -17.56
N GLY A 62 11.80 -18.60 -18.26
CA GLY A 62 11.41 -18.68 -19.67
C GLY A 62 10.01 -19.24 -19.92
N ARG A 63 9.26 -19.63 -18.88
CA ARG A 63 7.85 -20.02 -19.06
C ARG A 63 7.01 -18.84 -19.52
N VAL A 64 6.10 -19.10 -20.45
CA VAL A 64 5.18 -18.11 -21.02
C VAL A 64 3.76 -18.44 -20.59
N PHE A 65 3.00 -17.42 -20.22
CA PHE A 65 1.58 -17.51 -19.88
C PHE A 65 0.82 -16.48 -20.69
N GLU A 66 -0.27 -16.92 -21.31
CA GLU A 66 -1.22 -16.09 -22.04
C GLU A 66 -2.51 -15.97 -21.23
N GLY A 67 -3.20 -14.85 -21.39
CA GLY A 67 -4.52 -14.65 -20.80
C GLY A 67 -5.25 -13.43 -21.36
N ASP A 68 -6.54 -13.38 -21.10
CA ASP A 68 -7.41 -12.31 -21.56
C ASP A 68 -7.13 -10.97 -20.87
N LEU A 69 -6.60 -11.00 -19.64
CA LEU A 69 -6.34 -9.83 -18.80
C LEU A 69 -5.06 -9.99 -17.98
N LEU A 70 -4.20 -8.97 -18.01
CA LEU A 70 -3.03 -8.84 -17.14
C LEU A 70 -3.28 -7.86 -15.98
N VAL A 71 -3.15 -8.31 -14.73
CA VAL A 71 -3.20 -7.44 -13.55
C VAL A 71 -1.82 -7.33 -12.91
N GLY A 72 -1.20 -6.16 -13.02
CA GLY A 72 0.06 -5.81 -12.36
C GLY A 72 -0.16 -5.44 -10.90
N ALA A 73 0.08 -6.40 -10.01
CA ALA A 73 0.07 -6.25 -8.56
C ALA A 73 1.47 -6.49 -7.95
N ASP A 74 2.52 -6.16 -8.71
CA ASP A 74 3.93 -6.45 -8.44
C ASP A 74 4.65 -5.35 -7.63
N GLY A 75 3.89 -4.43 -7.04
CA GLY A 75 4.34 -3.51 -6.00
C GLY A 75 5.20 -2.34 -6.48
N LEU A 76 5.91 -1.70 -5.54
CA LEU A 76 6.62 -0.44 -5.75
C LEU A 76 7.57 -0.46 -6.95
N HIS A 77 8.27 -1.56 -7.22
CA HIS A 77 9.21 -1.69 -8.35
C HIS A 77 8.60 -2.40 -9.57
N SER A 78 7.30 -2.22 -9.76
CA SER A 78 6.52 -2.88 -10.80
C SER A 78 7.19 -2.84 -12.18
N ILE A 79 7.41 -4.02 -12.74
CA ILE A 79 7.85 -4.20 -14.13
C ILE A 79 6.65 -3.91 -15.05
N VAL A 80 5.44 -4.32 -14.65
CA VAL A 80 4.22 -4.09 -15.44
C VAL A 80 3.96 -2.59 -15.63
N ARG A 81 4.22 -1.77 -14.60
CA ARG A 81 4.13 -0.31 -14.69
C ARG A 81 5.05 0.26 -15.76
N THR A 82 6.26 -0.26 -15.93
CA THR A 82 7.19 0.22 -16.99
C THR A 82 6.66 -0.02 -18.41
N LYS A 83 5.70 -0.95 -18.56
CA LYS A 83 5.03 -1.23 -19.83
C LYS A 83 3.76 -0.41 -20.00
N ILE A 84 2.95 -0.29 -18.95
CA ILE A 84 1.71 0.49 -18.99
C ILE A 84 1.99 2.00 -19.04
N ALA A 85 3.01 2.48 -18.35
CA ALA A 85 3.34 3.90 -18.27
C ALA A 85 4.87 4.12 -18.40
N PRO A 86 5.45 3.88 -19.59
CA PRO A 86 6.90 3.89 -19.79
C PRO A 86 7.56 5.24 -19.53
N ASN A 87 6.82 6.33 -19.70
CA ASN A 87 7.30 7.70 -19.49
C ASN A 87 6.92 8.27 -18.11
N ALA A 88 6.28 7.47 -17.24
CA ALA A 88 5.93 7.92 -15.90
C ALA A 88 7.18 7.99 -15.02
N PRO A 89 7.24 8.95 -14.09
CA PRO A 89 8.33 9.03 -13.12
C PRO A 89 8.39 7.75 -12.29
N SER A 90 9.61 7.28 -12.03
CA SER A 90 9.83 6.17 -11.11
C SER A 90 9.70 6.64 -9.67
N PRO A 91 9.32 5.74 -8.72
CA PRO A 91 9.34 6.09 -7.31
C PRO A 91 10.70 6.63 -6.89
N THR A 92 10.68 7.76 -6.18
CA THR A 92 11.88 8.44 -5.69
C THR A 92 12.02 8.19 -4.18
N PRO A 93 13.25 8.00 -3.67
CA PRO A 93 13.44 7.88 -2.23
C PRO A 93 13.04 9.19 -1.52
N ALA A 94 12.19 9.07 -0.50
CA ALA A 94 11.82 10.18 0.36
C ALA A 94 12.94 10.48 1.38
N ASP A 95 12.84 11.64 2.02
CA ASP A 95 13.79 12.13 3.03
C ASP A 95 13.63 11.48 4.41
N LYS A 96 12.70 10.52 4.54
CA LYS A 96 12.38 9.81 5.78
C LYS A 96 12.59 8.31 5.65
N SER A 97 13.06 7.73 6.74
CA SER A 97 13.13 6.30 6.96
C SER A 97 12.25 5.94 8.14
N CYS A 98 11.77 4.71 8.17
CA CYS A 98 10.99 4.22 9.28
C CYS A 98 11.52 2.91 9.84
N PHE A 99 11.44 2.82 11.17
CA PHE A 99 11.76 1.65 11.96
C PHE A 99 10.47 1.03 12.44
N ARG A 100 10.42 -0.29 12.53
CA ARG A 100 9.26 -1.00 13.08
C ARG A 100 9.68 -2.17 13.93
N TRP A 101 9.01 -2.31 15.07
CA TRP A 101 9.17 -3.43 15.98
C TRP A 101 7.86 -3.70 16.74
N LEU A 102 7.81 -4.85 17.40
CA LEU A 102 6.68 -5.28 18.21
C LEU A 102 7.10 -5.42 19.67
N LEU A 103 6.18 -5.11 20.58
CA LEU A 103 6.35 -5.30 22.01
C LEU A 103 5.13 -6.02 22.59
N SER A 104 5.33 -6.82 23.64
CA SER A 104 4.22 -7.41 24.39
C SER A 104 3.49 -6.34 25.21
N ALA A 105 2.16 -6.27 25.09
CA ALA A 105 1.37 -5.32 25.87
C ALA A 105 1.42 -5.61 27.37
N SER A 106 1.63 -6.86 27.80
CA SER A 106 1.80 -7.20 29.22
C SER A 106 3.07 -6.60 29.79
N ASP A 107 4.16 -6.67 29.02
CA ASP A 107 5.49 -6.25 29.47
C ASP A 107 5.55 -4.73 29.58
N ILE A 108 4.94 -4.03 28.63
CA ILE A 108 4.83 -2.57 28.67
C ILE A 108 3.87 -2.11 29.77
N ARG A 109 2.82 -2.88 30.08
CA ARG A 109 1.91 -2.58 31.19
C ARG A 109 2.54 -2.81 32.57
N ALA A 110 3.51 -3.70 32.67
CA ALA A 110 4.19 -4.02 33.93
C ALA A 110 5.16 -2.92 34.39
N SER A 111 5.63 -2.04 33.49
CA SER A 111 6.51 -0.91 33.83
C SER A 111 5.71 0.30 34.31
N GLU A 112 6.13 0.89 35.44
CA GLU A 112 5.53 2.09 36.01
C GLU A 112 5.60 3.29 35.05
N THR A 113 6.67 3.36 34.25
CA THR A 113 6.92 4.43 33.28
C THR A 113 5.98 4.34 32.08
N THR A 114 5.64 3.13 31.61
CA THR A 114 4.90 2.93 30.35
C THR A 114 3.46 2.44 30.53
N LYS A 115 3.04 2.04 31.73
CA LYS A 115 1.67 1.50 31.95
C LYS A 115 0.55 2.44 31.48
N HIS A 116 0.76 3.76 31.57
CA HIS A 116 -0.23 4.76 31.23
C HIS A 116 -0.44 4.92 29.70
N VAL A 117 0.50 4.44 28.89
CA VAL A 117 0.41 4.46 27.42
C VAL A 117 -0.29 3.22 26.85
N VAL A 118 -0.45 2.16 27.64
CA VAL A 118 -1.15 0.95 27.18
C VAL A 118 -2.66 1.11 27.36
N ARG A 119 -3.34 1.60 26.32
CA ARG A 119 -4.80 1.82 26.30
C ARG A 119 -5.46 0.95 25.25
N ARG A 120 -6.61 0.35 25.62
CA ARG A 120 -7.34 -0.54 24.73
C ARG A 120 -7.82 0.20 23.49
N GLY A 121 -7.42 -0.28 22.31
CA GLY A 121 -7.86 0.26 21.01
C GLY A 121 -7.37 1.67 20.69
N ALA A 122 -6.39 2.20 21.45
CA ALA A 122 -5.88 3.54 21.22
C ALA A 122 -4.65 3.50 20.30
N LEU A 123 -4.67 4.33 19.26
CA LEU A 123 -3.46 4.74 18.56
C LEU A 123 -2.85 5.92 19.33
N MET A 124 -1.56 5.84 19.62
CA MET A 124 -0.79 6.90 20.25
C MET A 124 0.29 7.39 19.30
N GLU A 125 0.46 8.70 19.27
CA GLU A 125 1.49 9.35 18.47
C GLU A 125 2.25 10.34 19.36
N TRP A 126 3.57 10.32 19.23
CA TRP A 126 4.46 11.34 19.77
C TRP A 126 5.28 11.90 18.62
N ALA A 127 5.35 13.22 18.54
CA ALA A 127 6.18 13.92 17.57
C ALA A 127 6.99 15.00 18.29
N GLU A 128 8.18 15.25 17.78
CA GLU A 128 9.04 16.36 18.20
C GLU A 128 9.47 17.09 16.92
N GLY A 129 9.10 18.37 16.81
CA GLY A 129 9.18 19.22 15.62
C GLY A 129 10.34 18.90 14.67
N GLY A 130 10.03 18.27 13.54
CA GLY A 130 10.99 17.93 12.48
C GLY A 130 12.01 16.83 12.80
N LYS A 131 12.15 16.42 14.07
CA LYS A 131 13.21 15.50 14.51
C LYS A 131 12.84 14.03 14.34
N ALA A 132 11.71 13.61 14.90
CA ALA A 132 11.27 12.22 14.89
C ALA A 132 9.76 12.12 15.22
N ARG A 133 9.15 11.01 14.82
CA ARG A 133 7.77 10.66 15.18
C ARG A 133 7.73 9.20 15.61
N LEU A 134 7.03 8.87 16.70
CA LEU A 134 6.73 7.51 17.11
C LEU A 134 5.21 7.30 17.10
N VAL A 135 4.77 6.25 16.42
CA VAL A 135 3.39 5.79 16.41
C VAL A 135 3.34 4.43 17.10
N MET A 136 2.39 4.24 18.01
CA MET A 136 2.12 2.96 18.67
C MET A 136 0.64 2.63 18.58
N TYR A 137 0.31 1.40 18.22
CA TYR A 137 -1.08 0.92 18.25
C TYR A 137 -1.16 -0.57 18.61
N PRO A 138 -2.27 -1.01 19.22
CA PRO A 138 -2.46 -2.41 19.58
C PRO A 138 -2.87 -3.28 18.39
N CYS A 139 -2.34 -4.50 18.37
CA CYS A 139 -2.68 -5.61 17.48
C CYS A 139 -3.10 -6.82 18.32
N SER A 140 -3.63 -7.86 17.67
CA SER A 140 -3.94 -9.15 18.31
C SER A 140 -4.74 -8.99 19.60
N ASN A 141 -5.92 -8.35 19.53
CA ASN A 141 -6.77 -8.07 20.70
C ASN A 141 -6.04 -7.34 21.86
N ASN A 142 -5.12 -6.42 21.52
CA ASN A 142 -4.33 -5.64 22.48
C ASN A 142 -3.30 -6.47 23.27
N GLU A 143 -2.90 -7.63 22.77
CA GLU A 143 -1.82 -8.44 23.34
C GLU A 143 -0.45 -8.00 22.81
N VAL A 144 -0.40 -7.49 21.59
CA VAL A 144 0.82 -7.01 20.92
C VAL A 144 0.70 -5.53 20.64
N LEU A 145 1.75 -4.76 20.87
CA LEU A 145 1.86 -3.36 20.50
C LEU A 145 2.78 -3.26 19.29
N ASN A 146 2.28 -2.66 18.21
CA ASN A 146 3.08 -2.33 17.03
C ASN A 146 3.62 -0.91 17.15
N LEU A 147 4.94 -0.77 17.04
CA LEU A 147 5.63 0.52 17.10
C LEU A 147 6.25 0.85 15.76
N VAL A 148 6.07 2.08 15.32
CA VAL A 148 6.65 2.62 14.08
C VAL A 148 7.28 3.96 14.38
N ALA A 149 8.58 4.07 14.18
CA ALA A 149 9.30 5.33 14.30
C ALA A 149 9.65 5.89 12.92
N PHE A 150 9.45 7.18 12.72
CA PHE A 150 9.85 7.92 11.52
C PHE A 150 10.97 8.88 11.87
N MET A 151 12.04 8.87 11.10
CA MET A 151 13.21 9.73 11.28
C MET A 151 13.74 10.22 9.92
N PRO A 152 14.35 11.42 9.86
CA PRO A 152 15.06 11.87 8.67
C PRO A 152 16.14 10.88 8.24
N THR A 153 16.14 10.45 6.98
CA THR A 153 17.10 9.48 6.42
C THR A 153 18.54 9.95 6.60
N ALA A 154 18.79 11.26 6.53
CA ALA A 154 20.12 11.83 6.76
C ALA A 154 20.69 11.51 8.16
N LYS A 155 19.82 11.36 9.19
CA LYS A 155 20.22 10.99 10.56
C LYS A 155 20.39 9.48 10.75
N VAL A 156 19.69 8.69 9.94
CA VAL A 156 19.87 7.22 9.89
C VAL A 156 21.19 6.84 9.21
N GLY A 157 21.82 7.79 8.51
CA GLY A 157 23.04 7.61 7.73
C GLY A 157 22.72 7.12 6.31
N LYS A 158 23.69 7.24 5.39
CA LYS A 158 23.59 6.48 4.14
C LYS A 158 23.51 5.02 4.55
N LEU A 159 22.37 4.40 4.29
CA LEU A 159 22.26 2.98 4.02
C LEU A 159 23.33 2.70 2.93
N GLY A 160 24.55 2.32 3.36
CA GLY A 160 25.81 2.53 2.64
C GLY A 160 25.96 1.71 1.35
N GLU A 161 26.81 2.20 0.46
CA GLU A 161 27.29 1.50 -0.74
C GLU A 161 27.80 0.08 -0.38
N GLY A 162 27.09 -0.95 -0.85
CA GLY A 162 27.11 -2.31 -0.30
C GLY A 162 25.71 -2.82 0.03
N ILE A 163 24.79 -1.87 0.21
CA ILE A 163 23.35 -2.08 0.19
C ILE A 163 22.93 -2.18 -1.25
N VAL A 164 22.81 -3.42 -1.65
CA VAL A 164 21.98 -3.77 -2.78
C VAL A 164 20.55 -3.39 -2.34
N PRO A 165 19.86 -2.43 -2.99
CA PRO A 165 18.43 -2.26 -2.74
C PRO A 165 17.77 -3.63 -2.86
N LEU A 166 16.71 -3.89 -2.09
CA LEU A 166 16.01 -5.17 -1.94
C LEU A 166 15.78 -5.98 -3.25
N PHE A 167 15.92 -5.35 -4.41
CA PHE A 167 15.73 -5.92 -5.74
C PHE A 167 16.97 -6.03 -6.65
N ARG A 168 18.14 -5.43 -6.35
CA ARG A 168 19.34 -5.56 -7.20
C ARG A 168 20.17 -6.84 -6.93
N MET A 169 19.87 -7.61 -5.87
CA MET A 169 20.50 -8.92 -5.59
C MET A 169 19.92 -10.09 -6.37
N CYS A 170 19.00 -9.81 -7.28
CA CYS A 170 18.38 -10.84 -8.09
C CYS A 170 19.09 -11.05 -9.42
N ALA A 171 20.18 -10.31 -9.63
CA ALA A 171 21.06 -10.44 -10.78
C ALA A 171 22.19 -11.45 -10.59
N HIS A 172 22.54 -11.86 -9.36
CA HIS A 172 23.63 -12.82 -9.13
C HIS A 172 23.33 -13.78 -7.98
N ALA A 173 22.93 -14.99 -8.36
CA ALA A 173 22.94 -16.15 -7.48
C ALA A 173 24.39 -16.49 -7.12
N ASP A 174 24.86 -16.06 -5.96
CA ASP A 174 25.69 -16.94 -5.15
C ASP A 174 25.62 -16.60 -3.65
N GLN A 175 25.75 -17.65 -2.86
CA GLN A 175 25.51 -17.81 -1.43
C GLN A 175 25.85 -16.62 -0.50
N ARG A 176 24.90 -16.22 0.36
CA ARG A 176 25.00 -16.23 1.85
C ARG A 176 23.75 -15.64 2.55
N ARG A 177 23.11 -16.48 3.38
CA ARG A 177 22.35 -16.24 4.63
C ARG A 177 21.48 -14.96 4.81
N ALA A 178 20.20 -15.23 5.06
CA ALA A 178 19.28 -14.58 6.01
C ALA A 178 18.64 -13.21 5.65
N GLY A 179 17.29 -13.17 5.72
CA GLY A 179 16.47 -12.01 6.11
C GLY A 179 16.47 -10.79 5.19
N TYR A 180 15.29 -10.40 4.71
CA TYR A 180 15.03 -9.24 3.83
C TYR A 180 15.19 -7.86 4.51
N GLU A 181 16.02 -7.74 5.55
CA GLU A 181 16.00 -6.65 6.52
C GLU A 181 17.41 -6.16 6.81
N ALA A 182 17.67 -4.87 6.59
CA ALA A 182 18.87 -4.26 7.17
C ALA A 182 18.65 -4.18 8.68
N ALA A 183 19.56 -4.76 9.46
CA ALA A 183 19.57 -4.61 10.91
C ALA A 183 19.69 -3.12 11.24
N GLY A 184 18.59 -2.52 11.67
CA GLY A 184 18.50 -1.13 12.08
C GLY A 184 19.42 -0.92 13.27
N ASN A 185 20.21 0.16 13.24
CA ASN A 185 21.06 0.49 14.36
C ASN A 185 20.18 1.04 15.50
N LYS A 186 19.94 0.20 16.51
CA LYS A 186 19.19 0.58 17.72
C LYS A 186 19.74 1.84 18.40
N GLY A 187 21.06 2.07 18.35
CA GLY A 187 21.68 3.29 18.87
C GLY A 187 21.23 4.55 18.14
N ILE A 188 21.05 4.48 16.80
CA ILE A 188 20.48 5.59 16.02
C ILE A 188 19.05 5.86 16.45
N LEU A 189 18.25 4.80 16.63
CA LEU A 189 16.88 4.93 17.11
C LEU A 189 16.85 5.60 18.49
N ILE A 190 17.62 5.10 19.46
CA ILE A 190 17.69 5.67 20.82
C ILE A 190 18.08 7.16 20.78
N ASN A 191 19.13 7.51 20.03
CA ASN A 191 19.58 8.91 19.91
C ASN A 191 18.50 9.81 19.28
N GLY A 192 17.73 9.28 18.33
CA GLY A 192 16.62 10.01 17.70
C GLY A 192 15.49 10.39 18.66
N PHE A 193 15.38 9.70 19.80
CA PHE A 193 14.32 9.87 20.79
C PHE A 193 14.85 10.35 22.16
N GLU A 194 16.09 10.85 22.26
CA GLU A 194 16.71 11.23 23.54
C GLU A 194 15.97 12.34 24.32
N ASP A 195 15.36 13.27 23.58
CA ASP A 195 14.61 14.41 24.11
C ASP A 195 13.15 14.07 24.47
N PHE A 196 12.68 12.87 24.12
CA PHE A 196 11.29 12.48 24.36
C PHE A 196 11.05 12.11 25.83
N CYS A 197 9.78 12.07 26.24
CA CYS A 197 9.39 11.72 27.59
C CYS A 197 9.89 10.30 27.99
N PRO A 198 10.06 10.02 29.30
CA PRO A 198 10.61 8.75 29.77
C PRO A 198 9.91 7.50 29.22
N ALA A 199 8.59 7.57 29.01
CA ALA A 199 7.83 6.47 28.44
C ALA A 199 8.27 6.12 27.01
N VAL A 200 8.44 7.13 26.14
CA VAL A 200 8.87 6.93 24.75
C VAL A 200 10.28 6.38 24.69
N ARG A 201 11.18 6.90 25.53
CA ARG A 201 12.56 6.42 25.63
C ARG A 201 12.62 4.94 26.00
N GLU A 202 11.86 4.52 27.02
CA GLU A 202 11.78 3.12 27.42
C GLU A 202 11.20 2.22 26.31
N LEU A 203 10.19 2.67 25.58
CA LEU A 203 9.62 1.92 24.44
C LEU A 203 10.65 1.67 23.32
N VAL A 204 11.48 2.67 23.04
CA VAL A 204 12.55 2.60 22.04
C VAL A 204 13.71 1.71 22.52
N GLU A 205 14.10 1.81 23.80
CA GLU A 205 15.14 0.97 24.41
C GLU A 205 14.77 -0.52 24.42
N ARG A 206 13.47 -0.83 24.43
CA ARG A 206 12.94 -2.21 24.35
C ARG A 206 12.93 -2.80 22.95
N ALA A 207 13.26 -2.03 21.90
CA ALA A 207 13.44 -2.58 20.56
C ALA A 207 14.52 -3.68 20.57
N GLY A 208 14.26 -4.78 19.85
CA GLY A 208 15.22 -5.86 19.65
C GLY A 208 16.40 -5.45 18.77
N ASP A 209 17.44 -6.27 18.74
CA ASP A 209 18.60 -6.06 17.86
C ASP A 209 18.29 -6.45 16.39
N ASP A 210 17.16 -7.11 16.15
CA ASP A 210 16.58 -7.44 14.84
C ASP A 210 15.68 -6.33 14.29
N LEU A 211 15.90 -5.09 14.75
CA LEU A 211 15.13 -3.91 14.37
C LEU A 211 15.11 -3.74 12.85
N LYS A 212 13.92 -3.63 12.26
CA LYS A 212 13.76 -3.45 10.82
C LYS A 212 13.73 -1.97 10.49
N VAL A 213 14.47 -1.55 9.46
CA VAL A 213 14.45 -0.18 8.93
C VAL A 213 14.29 -0.19 7.42
N TRP A 214 13.45 0.72 6.89
CA TRP A 214 13.36 0.95 5.46
C TRP A 214 13.18 2.43 5.14
N GLN A 215 13.74 2.85 4.01
CA GLN A 215 13.53 4.19 3.48
C GLN A 215 12.15 4.27 2.84
N LEU A 216 11.44 5.36 3.09
CA LEU A 216 10.16 5.63 2.44
C LEU A 216 10.41 6.08 0.99
N TYR A 217 9.44 5.83 0.13
CA TYR A 217 9.44 6.31 -1.25
C TYR A 217 8.25 7.22 -1.46
N ASP A 218 8.39 8.10 -2.44
CA ASP A 218 7.33 8.93 -2.98
C ASP A 218 7.20 8.67 -4.47
N MET A 219 6.03 8.96 -5.04
CA MET A 219 5.79 8.83 -6.47
C MET A 219 4.70 9.79 -6.90
N GLU A 220 4.95 10.54 -7.97
CA GLU A 220 3.89 11.32 -8.61
C GLU A 220 2.79 10.39 -9.12
N ALA A 221 1.55 10.91 -9.16
CA ALA A 221 0.41 10.15 -9.66
C ALA A 221 0.66 9.68 -11.10
N LEU A 222 0.42 8.39 -11.37
CA LEU A 222 0.59 7.87 -12.72
C LEU A 222 -0.44 8.51 -13.67
N PRO A 223 -0.04 8.83 -14.92
CA PRO A 223 -0.95 9.40 -15.90
C PRO A 223 -2.01 8.41 -16.36
N ARG A 224 -1.82 7.11 -16.11
CA ARG A 224 -2.72 5.99 -16.46
C ARG A 224 -2.42 4.77 -15.59
N TYR A 225 -3.45 3.99 -15.30
CA TYR A 225 -3.38 2.68 -14.65
C TYR A 225 -3.61 1.53 -15.64
N VAL A 226 -4.15 1.81 -16.83
CA VAL A 226 -4.57 0.76 -17.77
C VAL A 226 -3.99 0.93 -19.17
N MET A 227 -3.75 -0.19 -19.85
CA MET A 227 -3.35 -0.27 -21.24
C MET A 227 -3.99 -1.48 -21.91
N GLU A 228 -4.86 -1.25 -22.90
CA GLU A 228 -5.59 -2.33 -23.58
C GLU A 228 -6.27 -3.27 -22.57
N ARG A 229 -5.74 -4.50 -22.42
CA ARG A 229 -6.22 -5.51 -21.48
C ARG A 229 -5.28 -5.71 -20.28
N ALA A 230 -4.53 -4.69 -19.91
CA ALA A 230 -3.65 -4.69 -18.74
C ALA A 230 -4.02 -3.57 -17.77
N ALA A 231 -3.96 -3.85 -16.46
CA ALA A 231 -4.25 -2.90 -15.39
C ALA A 231 -3.23 -2.99 -14.25
N LEU A 232 -2.94 -1.86 -13.59
CA LEU A 232 -2.15 -1.79 -12.37
C LEU A 232 -3.06 -1.65 -11.15
N ILE A 233 -2.70 -2.30 -10.04
CA ILE A 233 -3.36 -2.17 -8.73
C ILE A 233 -2.33 -1.99 -7.60
N GLY A 234 -2.76 -1.41 -6.48
CA GLY A 234 -1.91 -1.23 -5.29
C GLY A 234 -0.62 -0.46 -5.58
N ASP A 235 0.46 -0.79 -4.88
CA ASP A 235 1.76 -0.08 -5.01
C ASP A 235 2.37 -0.11 -6.43
N ALA A 236 1.91 -1.00 -7.31
CA ALA A 236 2.29 -0.96 -8.73
C ALA A 236 1.72 0.28 -9.42
N ALA A 237 0.53 0.73 -9.02
CA ALA A 237 -0.16 1.91 -9.52
C ALA A 237 0.05 3.17 -8.65
N HIS A 238 0.02 3.00 -7.33
CA HIS A 238 -0.05 4.10 -6.36
C HIS A 238 0.62 3.72 -5.03
N PRO A 239 1.96 3.80 -4.93
CA PRO A 239 2.65 3.50 -3.68
C PRO A 239 2.31 4.52 -2.59
N PHE A 240 1.87 4.03 -1.43
CA PHE A 240 1.56 4.87 -0.26
C PHE A 240 2.71 4.94 0.73
N GLN A 241 2.93 6.13 1.26
CA GLN A 241 3.63 6.28 2.53
C GLN A 241 2.71 5.84 3.69
N PRO A 242 3.24 5.25 4.77
CA PRO A 242 2.42 4.59 5.79
C PRO A 242 1.82 5.56 6.83
N TYR A 243 1.42 6.77 6.41
CA TYR A 243 0.93 7.81 7.33
C TYR A 243 -0.58 7.76 7.60
N LEU A 244 -1.38 7.14 6.72
CA LEU A 244 -2.83 6.93 6.96
C LEU A 244 -3.24 5.46 7.08
N GLY A 245 -2.31 4.53 6.90
CA GLY A 245 -2.61 3.09 6.88
C GLY A 245 -3.51 2.64 5.71
N GLN A 246 -3.62 3.45 4.66
CA GLN A 246 -4.58 3.22 3.56
C GLN A 246 -4.01 2.49 2.34
N GLY A 247 -2.70 2.32 2.20
CA GLY A 247 -2.11 1.69 1.00
C GLY A 247 -2.67 0.29 0.71
N GLY A 248 -2.69 -0.58 1.71
CA GLY A 248 -3.29 -1.91 1.58
C GLY A 248 -4.80 -1.88 1.35
N ALA A 249 -5.52 -0.99 2.01
CA ALA A 249 -6.96 -0.82 1.82
C ALA A 249 -7.29 -0.37 0.38
N MET A 250 -6.54 0.57 -0.18
CA MET A 250 -6.69 1.03 -1.57
C MET A 250 -6.40 -0.09 -2.56
N ALA A 251 -5.37 -0.90 -2.33
CA ALA A 251 -5.08 -2.07 -3.17
C ALA A 251 -6.21 -3.12 -3.15
N ILE A 252 -6.83 -3.34 -1.99
CA ILE A 252 -8.00 -4.23 -1.86
C ILE A 252 -9.20 -3.65 -2.61
N GLU A 253 -9.46 -2.36 -2.45
CA GLU A 253 -10.52 -1.69 -3.20
C GLU A 253 -10.30 -1.78 -4.71
N ASP A 254 -9.07 -1.65 -5.22
CA ASP A 254 -8.79 -1.84 -6.64
C ASP A 254 -9.18 -3.23 -7.13
N ALA A 255 -8.81 -4.27 -6.38
CA ALA A 255 -9.15 -5.64 -6.69
C ALA A 255 -10.67 -5.87 -6.69
N VAL A 256 -11.37 -5.30 -5.69
CA VAL A 256 -12.84 -5.33 -5.61
C VAL A 256 -13.47 -4.62 -6.81
N SER A 257 -12.94 -3.45 -7.18
CA SER A 257 -13.43 -2.66 -8.30
C SER A 257 -13.32 -3.42 -9.61
N LEU A 258 -12.16 -4.04 -9.89
CA LEU A 258 -11.95 -4.89 -11.05
C LEU A 258 -12.93 -6.07 -11.06
N ALA A 259 -13.09 -6.77 -9.93
CA ALA A 259 -14.00 -7.92 -9.83
C ALA A 259 -15.47 -7.53 -10.10
N VAL A 260 -15.89 -6.35 -9.64
CA VAL A 260 -17.26 -5.84 -9.87
C VAL A 260 -17.45 -5.39 -11.32
N LEU A 261 -16.45 -4.73 -11.91
CA LEU A 261 -16.51 -4.21 -13.28
C LEU A 261 -16.35 -5.30 -14.36
N LEU A 262 -15.83 -6.46 -13.97
CA LEU A 262 -15.65 -7.65 -14.81
C LEU A 262 -16.50 -8.81 -14.28
N PRO A 263 -17.84 -8.69 -14.21
CA PRO A 263 -18.69 -9.76 -13.72
C PRO A 263 -18.62 -11.00 -14.62
N MET A 264 -19.09 -12.14 -14.10
CA MET A 264 -19.23 -13.37 -14.89
C MET A 264 -20.03 -13.10 -16.18
N GLY A 265 -19.50 -13.57 -17.31
CA GLY A 265 -20.07 -13.33 -18.64
C GLY A 265 -19.53 -12.10 -19.38
N THR A 266 -18.58 -11.37 -18.77
CA THR A 266 -17.80 -10.34 -19.47
C THR A 266 -17.03 -10.96 -20.64
N THR A 267 -17.17 -10.39 -21.83
CA THR A 267 -16.43 -10.86 -23.00
C THR A 267 -15.06 -10.20 -23.06
N VAL A 268 -14.13 -10.85 -23.76
CA VAL A 268 -12.79 -10.35 -24.00
C VAL A 268 -12.78 -8.94 -24.66
N ASN A 269 -13.78 -8.66 -25.51
CA ASN A 269 -13.95 -7.37 -26.16
C ASN A 269 -14.45 -6.27 -25.21
N ASP A 270 -15.08 -6.64 -24.10
CA ASP A 270 -15.54 -5.69 -23.10
C ASP A 270 -14.39 -5.19 -22.22
N ILE A 271 -13.35 -6.01 -22.02
CA ILE A 271 -12.27 -5.77 -21.04
C ILE A 271 -11.69 -4.36 -21.14
N PRO A 272 -11.25 -3.84 -22.31
CA PRO A 272 -10.66 -2.50 -22.37
C PRO A 272 -11.60 -1.40 -21.87
N SER A 273 -12.89 -1.50 -22.20
CA SER A 273 -13.90 -0.54 -21.74
C SER A 273 -14.14 -0.64 -20.23
N ARG A 274 -14.12 -1.85 -19.66
CA ARG A 274 -14.26 -2.06 -18.20
C ARG A 274 -13.04 -1.56 -17.43
N LEU A 275 -11.85 -1.79 -17.96
CA LEU A 275 -10.62 -1.26 -17.38
C LEU A 275 -10.59 0.27 -17.41
N LYS A 276 -11.17 0.90 -18.44
CA LYS A 276 -11.30 2.36 -18.46
C LYS A 276 -12.25 2.88 -17.38
N LEU A 277 -13.35 2.17 -17.10
CA LEU A 277 -14.22 2.50 -15.95
C LEU A 277 -13.44 2.38 -14.63
N TYR A 278 -12.69 1.28 -14.45
CA TYR A 278 -11.82 1.08 -13.29
C TYR A 278 -10.86 2.27 -13.09
N GLU A 279 -10.12 2.65 -14.13
CA GLU A 279 -9.17 3.77 -14.06
C GLU A 279 -9.85 5.08 -13.68
N ASN A 280 -10.96 5.40 -14.35
CA ASN A 280 -11.68 6.66 -14.16
C ASN A 280 -12.32 6.77 -12.76
N THR A 281 -12.67 5.64 -12.15
CA THR A 281 -13.28 5.61 -10.81
C THR A 281 -12.22 5.54 -9.71
N ARG A 282 -11.17 4.74 -9.88
CA ARG A 282 -10.16 4.51 -8.85
C ARG A 282 -9.14 5.63 -8.72
N ARG A 283 -8.68 6.20 -9.83
CA ARG A 283 -7.62 7.23 -9.79
C ARG A 283 -7.99 8.44 -8.93
N PRO A 284 -9.15 9.11 -9.11
CA PRO A 284 -9.48 10.27 -8.29
C PRO A 284 -9.56 9.95 -6.79
N ARG A 285 -10.06 8.75 -6.46
CA ARG A 285 -10.16 8.29 -5.07
C ARG A 285 -8.80 8.00 -4.44
N VAL A 286 -7.91 7.37 -5.19
CA VAL A 286 -6.53 7.11 -4.77
C VAL A 286 -5.78 8.43 -4.61
N GLU A 287 -5.87 9.35 -5.57
CA GLU A 287 -5.22 10.66 -5.54
C GLU A 287 -5.70 11.50 -4.34
N LEU A 288 -7.00 11.47 -4.02
CA LEU A 288 -7.54 12.10 -2.80
C LEU A 288 -6.89 11.53 -1.53
N THR A 289 -6.77 10.20 -1.45
CA THR A 289 -6.21 9.52 -0.28
C THR A 289 -4.70 9.76 -0.17
N LEU A 290 -3.97 9.79 -1.29
CA LEU A 290 -2.56 10.15 -1.35
C LEU A 290 -2.34 11.60 -0.93
N HIS A 291 -3.19 12.53 -1.36
CA HIS A 291 -3.13 13.93 -0.95
C HIS A 291 -3.18 14.07 0.58
N TYR A 292 -4.15 13.43 1.24
CA TYR A 292 -4.23 13.46 2.71
C TYR A 292 -3.12 12.66 3.40
N THR A 293 -2.58 11.63 2.74
CA THR A 293 -1.39 10.91 3.21
C THR A 293 -0.19 11.83 3.25
N ALA A 294 0.04 12.61 2.19
CA ALA A 294 1.12 13.60 2.12
C ALA A 294 0.93 14.71 3.15
N LEU A 295 -0.31 15.19 3.37
CA LEU A 295 -0.58 16.18 4.43
C LEU A 295 -0.23 15.64 5.83
N ASN A 296 -0.52 14.36 6.10
CA ASN A 296 -0.20 13.71 7.37
C ASN A 296 1.29 13.33 7.50
N ALA A 297 1.98 13.16 6.36
CA ALA A 297 3.40 12.86 6.30
C ALA A 297 4.28 14.01 6.75
N ARG A 298 3.79 15.25 6.73
CA ARG A 298 4.58 16.44 7.06
C ARG A 298 5.07 16.45 8.49
N ASN A 299 6.22 17.05 8.69
CA ASN A 299 6.67 17.40 10.01
C ASN A 299 5.89 18.61 10.54
N GLU A 300 5.79 18.76 11.86
CA GLU A 300 5.06 19.86 12.51
C GLU A 300 5.65 21.25 12.19
N ASP A 301 6.94 21.32 11.82
CA ASP A 301 7.66 22.54 11.48
C ASP A 301 7.57 22.92 9.98
N GLN A 302 6.93 22.10 9.15
CA GLN A 302 6.76 22.38 7.71
C GLN A 302 5.52 23.22 7.44
N GLU A 303 5.66 24.26 6.60
CA GLU A 303 4.54 25.07 6.16
C GLU A 303 3.48 24.24 5.43
N CYS A 304 2.23 24.57 5.70
CA CYS A 304 1.08 23.86 5.19
C CYS A 304 0.19 24.79 4.36
N THR A 305 0.09 24.52 3.06
CA THR A 305 -0.75 25.30 2.14
C THR A 305 -2.26 25.15 2.39
N ASP A 306 -2.69 24.05 3.04
CA ASP A 306 -4.08 23.78 3.39
C ASP A 306 -4.21 23.12 4.78
N PRO A 307 -4.09 23.88 5.87
CA PRO A 307 -4.06 23.32 7.22
C PRO A 307 -5.44 22.81 7.60
N LYS A 308 -5.52 21.50 7.87
CA LYS A 308 -6.72 20.85 8.39
C LYS A 308 -6.65 20.79 9.91
N THR A 309 -7.76 21.14 10.55
CA THR A 309 -7.96 20.87 11.97
C THR A 309 -8.03 19.37 12.23
N ALA A 310 -7.78 18.94 13.47
CA ALA A 310 -7.92 17.54 13.86
C ALA A 310 -9.33 16.97 13.57
N ALA A 311 -10.36 17.79 13.77
CA ALA A 311 -11.75 17.40 13.49
C ALA A 311 -12.00 17.19 11.98
N GLU A 312 -11.43 18.05 11.13
CA GLU A 312 -11.53 17.88 9.67
C GLU A 312 -10.79 16.63 9.21
N MET A 313 -9.57 16.41 9.69
CA MET A 313 -8.82 15.18 9.38
C MET A 313 -9.56 13.93 9.83
N ALA A 314 -10.15 13.93 11.03
CA ALA A 314 -10.96 12.81 11.51
C ALA A 314 -12.18 12.55 10.61
N ARG A 315 -12.87 13.61 10.15
CA ARG A 315 -13.99 13.50 9.21
C ARG A 315 -13.53 12.92 7.87
N ILE A 316 -12.44 13.42 7.32
CA ILE A 316 -11.86 12.95 6.05
C ILE A 316 -11.46 11.47 6.15
N MET A 317 -10.75 11.09 7.22
CA MET A 317 -10.38 9.69 7.46
C MET A 317 -11.61 8.80 7.61
N GLY A 318 -12.66 9.30 8.28
CA GLY A 318 -13.96 8.61 8.36
C GLY A 318 -14.61 8.40 7.00
N GLN A 319 -14.59 9.42 6.12
CA GLN A 319 -15.11 9.29 4.76
C GLN A 319 -14.29 8.31 3.90
N ILE A 320 -12.96 8.35 4.02
CA ILE A 320 -12.08 7.40 3.33
C ILE A 320 -12.41 5.98 3.77
N GLY A 321 -12.49 5.73 5.08
CA GLY A 321 -12.73 4.40 5.66
C GLY A 321 -14.16 3.88 5.53
N ALA A 322 -15.17 4.75 5.34
CA ALA A 322 -16.57 4.34 5.21
C ALA A 322 -17.01 4.02 3.77
N HIS A 323 -16.12 4.20 2.80
CA HIS A 323 -16.44 3.98 1.38
C HIS A 323 -16.75 2.51 1.09
N ASN A 324 -17.76 2.30 0.24
CA ASN A 324 -18.14 0.97 -0.22
C ASN A 324 -17.84 0.84 -1.72
N GLU A 325 -16.69 0.26 -2.04
CA GLU A 325 -16.26 0.11 -3.42
C GLU A 325 -17.16 -0.83 -4.24
N VAL A 326 -17.78 -1.84 -3.61
CA VAL A 326 -18.74 -2.71 -4.29
C VAL A 326 -19.93 -1.90 -4.79
N ALA A 327 -20.53 -1.08 -3.91
CA ALA A 327 -21.66 -0.25 -4.26
C ALA A 327 -21.30 0.80 -5.32
N ASN A 328 -20.13 1.44 -5.18
CA ASN A 328 -19.61 2.43 -6.10
C ASN A 328 -19.40 1.85 -7.51
N SER A 329 -18.60 0.78 -7.65
CA SER A 329 -18.33 0.16 -8.95
C SER A 329 -19.56 -0.48 -9.56
N THR A 330 -20.50 -1.00 -8.75
CA THR A 330 -21.78 -1.52 -9.25
C THR A 330 -22.60 -0.40 -9.89
N ALA A 331 -22.64 0.79 -9.27
CA ALA A 331 -23.35 1.94 -9.83
C ALA A 331 -22.71 2.41 -11.14
N VAL A 332 -21.38 2.52 -11.19
CA VAL A 332 -20.61 2.88 -12.39
C VAL A 332 -20.87 1.89 -13.53
N LEU A 333 -20.81 0.58 -13.23
CA LEU A 333 -21.07 -0.46 -14.20
C LEU A 333 -22.48 -0.36 -14.78
N ARG A 334 -23.48 -0.20 -13.91
CA ARG A 334 -24.89 -0.10 -14.31
C ARG A 334 -25.12 1.10 -15.22
N GLU A 335 -24.56 2.25 -14.88
CA GLU A 335 -24.67 3.47 -15.69
C GLU A 335 -24.02 3.27 -17.08
N ALA A 336 -22.82 2.69 -17.13
CA ALA A 336 -22.13 2.40 -18.38
C ALA A 336 -22.94 1.45 -19.28
N LEU A 337 -23.47 0.35 -18.72
CA LEU A 337 -24.31 -0.60 -19.44
C LEU A 337 -25.61 0.03 -19.95
N THR A 338 -26.23 0.91 -19.16
CA THR A 338 -27.45 1.62 -19.55
C THR A 338 -27.18 2.58 -20.72
N ARG A 339 -26.06 3.32 -20.67
CA ARG A 339 -25.65 4.22 -21.75
C ARG A 339 -25.36 3.47 -23.05
N SER A 340 -24.71 2.32 -22.98
CA SER A 340 -24.49 1.46 -24.16
C SER A 340 -25.79 0.95 -24.78
N ALA A 341 -26.83 0.71 -23.97
CA ALA A 341 -28.14 0.27 -24.45
C ALA A 341 -28.99 1.39 -25.07
N SER A 342 -28.79 2.65 -24.67
CA SER A 342 -29.59 3.80 -25.12
C SER A 342 -29.10 4.48 -26.41
N GLY A 343 -27.97 4.07 -26.99
CA GLY A 343 -27.35 4.73 -28.15
C GLY A 343 -26.66 6.06 -27.79
N PRO A 344 -25.94 6.71 -28.73
CA PRO A 344 -25.13 7.89 -28.43
C PRO A 344 -26.02 9.10 -28.12
N ALA A 345 -26.16 9.44 -26.84
CA ALA A 345 -26.59 10.76 -26.40
C ALA A 345 -25.35 11.66 -26.25
N GLU A 346 -25.44 12.92 -26.68
CA GLU A 346 -24.37 13.91 -26.62
C GLU A 346 -23.70 13.96 -25.24
N ALA A 347 -22.41 13.66 -25.22
CA ALA A 347 -21.61 13.69 -24.00
C ALA A 347 -21.35 15.14 -23.57
N ASN A 348 -22.18 15.66 -22.66
CA ASN A 348 -21.75 16.78 -21.82
C ASN A 348 -20.73 16.23 -20.82
N GLY A 349 -19.45 16.40 -21.15
CA GLY A 349 -18.32 16.10 -20.27
C GLY A 349 -18.33 17.00 -19.05
N ALA A 350 -18.99 16.57 -17.98
CA ALA A 350 -18.68 17.03 -16.65
C ALA A 350 -17.58 16.10 -16.11
N ALA A 351 -16.34 16.62 -16.06
CA ALA A 351 -15.33 16.04 -15.20
C ALA A 351 -15.91 16.03 -13.77
N LEU A 352 -15.78 14.89 -13.07
CA LEU A 352 -16.07 14.81 -11.64
C LEU A 352 -15.19 15.85 -10.94
N ASP A 353 -15.81 16.93 -10.50
CA ASP A 353 -15.16 17.94 -9.68
C ASP A 353 -14.87 17.32 -8.31
N ILE A 354 -13.60 17.04 -8.06
CA ILE A 354 -13.06 16.51 -6.81
C ILE A 354 -13.43 17.35 -5.58
N THR A 355 -13.89 18.59 -5.75
CA THR A 355 -14.42 19.42 -4.65
C THR A 355 -15.84 19.03 -4.21
N GLN A 356 -16.60 18.28 -5.02
CA GLN A 356 -17.99 17.92 -4.70
C GLN A 356 -18.11 16.72 -3.74
N LEU A 357 -17.07 15.90 -3.55
CA LEU A 357 -17.03 14.89 -2.47
C LEU A 357 -16.84 15.52 -1.08
N ALA A 358 -16.52 16.82 -1.01
CA ALA A 358 -16.34 17.56 0.23
C ALA A 358 -17.59 18.33 0.69
N ALA A 359 -18.66 18.39 -0.12
CA ALA A 359 -19.89 19.10 0.22
C ALA A 359 -20.80 18.23 1.13
N PRO A 360 -21.36 18.80 2.21
CA PRO A 360 -22.23 18.05 3.12
C PRO A 360 -23.53 17.69 2.40
N SER A 361 -23.86 16.39 2.36
CA SER A 361 -25.25 15.97 2.23
C SER A 361 -25.97 16.42 3.50
N GLY A 362 -26.66 17.56 3.40
CA GLY A 362 -27.39 18.17 4.51
C GLY A 362 -28.55 17.29 5.00
N GLN A 363 -28.70 17.32 6.33
CA GLN A 363 -29.93 17.21 7.14
C GLN A 363 -30.98 16.17 6.73
N VAL A 364 -31.18 15.15 7.58
CA VAL A 364 -32.14 15.18 8.72
C VAL A 364 -31.55 14.42 9.89
#